data_AF-A0A950L945-F1
#
_entry.id   AF-A0A950L945-F1
#
_cell.length_a   1.000
_cell.length_b   1.000
_cell.length_c   1.000
_cell.angle_alpha   90.00
_cell.angle_beta   90.00
_cell.angle_gamma   90.00
#
_symmetry.space_group_name_H-M   'P 1'
#
loop_
_entity.id
_entity.type
_entity.pdbx_description
1 polymer ?
#
loop_
_entity_poly.entity_id
_entity_poly.type
_entity_poly.pdbx_seq_one_letter_code
_entity_poly.pdbx_strand_id
1 'polypeptide(L)'
;MSIETTKQGVYKCLLLQLRGGRVMSDRVLNLPPIDRVNHLRAMLSEIRMLVDYVAASSTRTLDDLKIRDPGSAPPAELNAGQLLLRLDEVEARAAEQAYNPPDLALIQVARDALGRLVRPASGLTVAYTAMVLGNRRGKRSESRATFAQQAYPGLLPAATVHRWAQRALLAIAVLVTLTAVWESAKVALGKSLLQNLASLRVEQSRIAEEKAQLETTLDRLPEGGLTPDTATNNGHITLAAFGLCDRSKALAYYLRGEVIPTDDDERPTPLSLSNSPLVRQVCGRDAVLAVNLAIAHADLRQYRTYWPGMVGSVFNLVGRIVSFPCDLWGCRAMPQVQLAKGQDDVEFVVAPMLLVWGNYILPVIFGFLGAAIFVILDFFGKIRESRLDPRDNFLSWIRLVLGLVTGSAVGLFFSTYGPSPSATGAAADLTGSLTLSASGVAFLAGFGVEGVFTMLESLVGRVFGSQESAGPSRPL
;
A
#
# COMPACT_ATOMS: atom_id res chain seq x y z
N MET A 1 -17.38 25.90 -12.24
CA MET A 1 -17.76 26.65 -11.02
C MET A 1 -19.27 26.52 -10.71
N SER A 2 -19.89 25.34 -10.86
CA SER A 2 -21.36 25.16 -10.69
C SER A 2 -21.74 23.77 -10.13
N ILE A 3 -21.03 23.30 -9.10
CA ILE A 3 -21.32 22.01 -8.42
C ILE A 3 -21.44 22.18 -6.89
N GLU A 4 -21.13 23.35 -6.32
CA GLU A 4 -21.13 23.56 -4.86
C GLU A 4 -22.50 23.92 -4.26
N THR A 5 -23.46 24.40 -5.05
CA THR A 5 -24.74 24.88 -4.50
C THR A 5 -25.73 23.77 -4.13
N THR A 6 -25.57 22.55 -4.65
CA THR A 6 -26.47 21.42 -4.35
C THR A 6 -26.11 20.70 -3.04
N LYS A 7 -24.86 20.78 -2.57
CA LYS A 7 -24.44 20.10 -1.32
C LYS A 7 -24.94 20.81 -0.06
N GLN A 8 -25.02 22.15 -0.06
CA GLN A 8 -25.44 22.91 1.13
C GLN A 8 -26.92 22.72 1.51
N GLY A 9 -27.81 22.43 0.54
CA GLY A 9 -29.23 22.19 0.82
C GLY A 9 -29.49 20.90 1.62
N VAL A 10 -28.72 19.84 1.34
CA VAL A 10 -28.93 18.52 1.96
C VAL A 10 -28.48 18.51 3.42
N TYR A 11 -27.36 19.17 3.75
CA TYR A 11 -26.88 19.24 5.14
C TYR A 11 -27.79 20.07 6.06
N LYS A 12 -28.42 21.13 5.53
CA LYS A 12 -29.33 21.98 6.31
C LYS A 12 -30.64 21.27 6.67
N CYS A 13 -31.10 20.35 5.82
CA CYS A 13 -32.28 19.52 6.09
C CYS A 13 -31.98 18.43 7.14
N LEU A 14 -30.79 17.81 7.09
CA LEU A 14 -30.38 16.76 8.03
C LEU A 14 -30.11 17.30 9.46
N LEU A 15 -29.57 18.51 9.58
CA LEU A 15 -29.30 19.16 10.87
C LEU A 15 -30.58 19.62 11.59
N LEU A 16 -31.68 19.82 10.85
CA LEU A 16 -32.99 20.17 11.43
C LEU A 16 -33.73 18.96 12.02
N GLN A 17 -33.46 17.73 11.55
CA GLN A 17 -34.11 16.53 12.12
C GLN A 17 -33.51 16.05 13.44
N LEU A 18 -32.24 16.34 13.73
CA LEU A 18 -31.57 15.78 14.91
C LEU A 18 -31.81 16.57 16.22
N ARG A 19 -32.46 17.74 16.19
CA ARG A 19 -32.55 18.65 17.36
C ARG A 19 -33.95 18.82 17.98
N GLY A 20 -34.97 18.10 17.54
CA GLY A 20 -36.38 18.44 17.83
C GLY A 20 -37.28 17.30 18.34
N GLY A 21 -36.99 16.70 19.49
CA GLY A 21 -37.80 15.60 20.05
C GLY A 21 -39.15 16.00 20.68
N ARG A 22 -39.49 17.30 20.81
CA ARG A 22 -40.72 17.73 21.51
C ARG A 22 -41.64 18.71 20.75
N VAL A 23 -41.21 19.22 19.59
CA VAL A 23 -41.99 20.18 18.76
C VAL A 23 -42.58 19.52 17.51
N MET A 24 -42.38 18.21 17.33
CA MET A 24 -42.76 17.51 16.10
C MET A 24 -44.26 17.19 16.02
N SER A 25 -44.96 17.10 17.16
CA SER A 25 -46.37 16.67 17.20
C SER A 25 -47.29 17.64 16.45
N ASP A 26 -47.16 18.95 16.65
CA ASP A 26 -48.06 19.94 16.03
C ASP A 26 -47.81 20.16 14.53
N ARG A 27 -46.59 19.90 14.05
CA ARG A 27 -46.28 20.04 12.61
C ARG A 27 -46.81 18.87 11.79
N VAL A 28 -46.88 17.66 12.36
CA VAL A 28 -47.34 16.47 11.64
C VAL A 28 -48.84 16.54 11.36
N LEU A 29 -49.62 17.16 12.26
CA LEU A 29 -51.06 17.36 12.10
C LEU A 29 -51.44 18.28 10.93
N ASN A 30 -50.54 19.18 10.51
CA ASN A 30 -50.78 20.16 9.44
C ASN A 30 -50.29 19.71 8.05
N LEU A 31 -49.75 18.50 7.91
CA LEU A 31 -49.35 17.97 6.60
C LEU A 31 -50.58 17.61 5.75
N PRO A 32 -50.49 17.77 4.41
CA PRO A 32 -51.55 17.29 3.53
C PRO A 32 -51.77 15.78 3.75
N PRO A 33 -53.01 15.28 3.57
CA PRO A 33 -53.38 13.91 3.94
C PRO A 33 -52.50 12.84 3.27
N ILE A 34 -52.04 13.09 2.03
CA ILE A 34 -51.13 12.19 1.30
C ILE A 34 -49.78 12.04 2.02
N ASP A 35 -49.22 13.12 2.54
CA ASP A 35 -47.92 13.10 3.22
C ASP A 35 -48.00 12.40 4.58
N ARG A 36 -49.16 12.47 5.26
CA ARG A 36 -49.39 11.76 6.52
C ARG A 36 -49.40 10.24 6.35
N VAL A 37 -50.08 9.73 5.33
CA VAL A 37 -50.10 8.28 5.03
C VAL A 37 -48.69 7.78 4.69
N ASN A 38 -47.95 8.54 3.87
CA ASN A 38 -46.58 8.19 3.52
C ASN A 38 -45.64 8.20 4.74
N HIS A 39 -45.79 9.18 5.63
CA HIS A 39 -45.00 9.26 6.86
C HIS A 39 -45.31 8.09 7.81
N LEU A 40 -46.59 7.73 7.97
CA LEU A 40 -47.00 6.60 8.79
C LEU A 40 -46.46 5.28 8.24
N ARG A 41 -46.57 5.06 6.93
CA ARG A 41 -46.01 3.89 6.25
C ARG A 41 -44.49 3.81 6.41
N ALA A 42 -43.79 4.94 6.34
CA ALA A 42 -42.34 5.00 6.58
C ALA A 42 -41.99 4.60 8.03
N MET A 43 -42.73 5.09 9.03
CA MET A 43 -42.53 4.72 10.43
C MET A 43 -42.84 3.24 10.71
N LEU A 44 -43.92 2.70 10.15
CA LEU A 44 -44.26 1.28 10.27
C LEU A 44 -43.18 0.40 9.62
N SER A 45 -42.68 0.79 8.46
CA SER A 45 -41.58 0.10 7.77
C SER A 45 -40.28 0.13 8.60
N GLU A 46 -39.99 1.25 9.26
CA GLU A 46 -38.86 1.36 10.19
C GLU A 46 -39.01 0.42 11.39
N ILE A 47 -40.18 0.38 12.02
CA ILE A 47 -40.45 -0.51 13.16
C ILE A 47 -40.30 -1.98 12.75
N ARG A 48 -40.91 -2.40 11.63
CA ARG A 48 -40.77 -3.78 11.12
C ARG A 48 -39.33 -4.15 10.83
N MET A 49 -38.58 -3.23 10.22
CA MET A 49 -37.15 -3.43 9.95
C MET A 49 -36.35 -3.57 11.27
N LEU A 50 -36.64 -2.76 12.29
CA LEU A 50 -35.99 -2.86 13.60
C LEU A 50 -36.35 -4.16 14.33
N VAL A 51 -37.61 -4.59 14.26
CA VAL A 51 -38.05 -5.88 14.80
C VAL A 51 -37.29 -7.02 14.14
N ASP A 52 -37.23 -7.05 12.80
CA ASP A 52 -36.50 -8.09 12.06
C ASP A 52 -35.00 -8.06 12.41
N TYR A 53 -34.40 -6.87 12.60
CA TYR A 53 -33.04 -6.73 13.09
C TYR A 53 -32.85 -7.36 14.49
N VAL A 54 -33.72 -7.04 15.46
CA VAL A 54 -33.66 -7.61 16.82
C VAL A 54 -33.86 -9.12 16.78
N ALA A 55 -34.83 -9.61 15.99
CA ALA A 55 -35.12 -11.04 15.84
C ALA A 55 -33.94 -11.85 15.26
N ALA A 56 -33.08 -11.22 14.45
CA ALA A 56 -31.87 -11.86 13.94
C ALA A 56 -30.64 -11.69 14.84
N SER A 57 -30.73 -10.91 15.91
CA SER A 57 -29.65 -10.76 16.87
C SER A 57 -29.58 -11.99 17.77
N SER A 58 -28.40 -12.55 17.98
CA SER A 58 -28.20 -13.63 18.95
C SER A 58 -28.15 -13.15 20.40
N THR A 59 -27.95 -11.85 20.61
CA THR A 59 -27.71 -11.27 21.95
C THR A 59 -28.91 -10.53 22.51
N ARG A 60 -29.98 -10.35 21.72
CA ARG A 60 -31.16 -9.58 22.10
C ARG A 60 -32.41 -10.33 21.75
N THR A 61 -33.34 -10.40 22.68
CA THR A 61 -34.62 -11.07 22.51
C THR A 61 -35.74 -10.05 22.49
N LEU A 62 -36.76 -10.31 21.67
CA LEU A 62 -37.97 -9.49 21.63
C LEU A 62 -38.76 -9.54 22.94
N ASP A 63 -38.50 -10.53 23.79
CA ASP A 63 -39.14 -10.70 25.10
C ASP A 63 -38.79 -9.57 26.08
N ASP A 64 -37.66 -8.87 25.86
CA ASP A 64 -37.25 -7.72 26.67
C ASP A 64 -38.05 -6.45 26.34
N LEU A 65 -38.84 -6.46 25.25
CA LEU A 65 -39.62 -5.32 24.81
C LEU A 65 -40.93 -5.23 25.59
N LYS A 66 -41.00 -4.28 26.53
CA LYS A 66 -42.24 -3.91 27.24
C LYS A 66 -42.70 -2.52 26.79
N ILE A 67 -43.82 -2.45 26.10
CA ILE A 67 -44.43 -1.20 25.63
C ILE A 67 -45.78 -1.02 26.30
N ARG A 68 -46.06 0.18 26.81
CA ARG A 68 -47.39 0.51 27.33
C ARG A 68 -48.29 0.98 26.19
N ASP A 69 -49.48 0.41 26.08
CA ASP A 69 -50.47 0.82 25.07
C ASP A 69 -51.21 2.08 25.53
N PRO A 70 -51.03 3.24 24.85
CA PRO A 70 -51.73 4.47 25.20
C PRO A 70 -53.24 4.42 24.87
N GLY A 71 -53.70 3.48 24.05
CA GLY A 71 -55.10 3.34 23.65
C GLY A 71 -55.95 2.49 24.60
N SER A 72 -55.33 1.76 25.53
CA SER A 72 -56.03 0.89 26.48
C SER A 72 -56.25 1.62 27.82
N ALA A 73 -57.48 1.53 28.35
CA ALA A 73 -57.82 2.02 29.69
C ALA A 73 -58.29 0.83 30.54
N PRO A 74 -57.49 0.31 31.49
CA PRO A 74 -56.17 0.79 31.93
C PRO A 74 -55.02 0.47 30.95
N PRO A 75 -53.87 1.20 31.01
CA PRO A 75 -52.74 0.99 30.11
C PRO A 75 -52.13 -0.40 30.31
N ALA A 76 -52.35 -1.29 29.34
CA ALA A 76 -51.80 -2.63 29.30
C ALA A 76 -50.34 -2.61 28.80
N GLU A 77 -49.50 -3.50 29.35
CA GLU A 77 -48.19 -3.78 28.77
C GLU A 77 -48.36 -4.79 27.63
N LEU A 78 -47.94 -4.39 26.43
CA LEU A 78 -47.94 -5.21 25.23
C LEU A 78 -46.63 -6.00 25.16
N ASN A 79 -46.73 -7.31 24.95
CA ASN A 79 -45.59 -8.13 24.55
C ASN A 79 -45.29 -7.94 23.04
N ALA A 80 -44.16 -8.45 22.57
CA ALA A 80 -43.74 -8.29 21.18
C ALA A 80 -44.75 -8.85 20.16
N GLY A 81 -45.38 -9.99 20.46
CA GLY A 81 -46.39 -10.59 19.57
C GLY A 81 -47.66 -9.74 19.47
N GLN A 82 -48.15 -9.23 20.60
CA GLN A 82 -49.30 -8.34 20.69
C GLN A 82 -49.00 -6.99 20.01
N LEU A 83 -47.79 -6.48 20.17
CA LEU A 83 -47.35 -5.28 19.46
C LEU A 83 -47.43 -5.49 17.94
N LEU A 84 -46.93 -6.60 17.42
CA LEU A 84 -46.96 -6.89 15.99
C LEU A 84 -48.39 -7.02 15.46
N LEU A 85 -49.25 -7.75 16.16
CA LEU A 85 -50.68 -7.83 15.83
C LEU A 85 -51.32 -6.43 15.81
N ARG A 86 -51.01 -5.60 16.81
CA ARG A 86 -51.56 -4.25 16.89
C ARG A 86 -51.04 -3.34 15.79
N LEU A 87 -49.78 -3.48 15.38
CA LEU A 87 -49.20 -2.74 14.26
C LEU A 87 -49.82 -3.14 12.93
N ASP A 88 -50.16 -4.42 12.74
CA ASP A 88 -50.84 -4.90 11.53
C ASP A 88 -52.28 -4.35 11.46
N GLU A 89 -52.99 -4.26 12.58
CA GLU A 89 -54.30 -3.60 12.66
C GLU A 89 -54.23 -2.09 12.36
N VAL A 90 -53.16 -1.43 12.81
CA VAL A 90 -52.92 -0.01 12.51
C VAL A 90 -52.60 0.18 11.02
N GLU A 91 -51.84 -0.72 10.41
CA GLU A 91 -51.55 -0.66 8.97
C GLU A 91 -52.82 -0.87 8.13
N ALA A 92 -53.66 -1.84 8.50
CA ALA A 92 -54.94 -2.08 7.82
C ALA A 92 -55.83 -0.82 7.86
N ARG A 93 -55.95 -0.16 9.02
CA ARG A 93 -56.71 1.09 9.17
C ARG A 93 -56.06 2.27 8.44
N ALA A 94 -54.73 2.33 8.41
CA ALA A 94 -54.00 3.34 7.65
C ALA A 94 -54.27 3.26 6.14
N ALA A 95 -54.48 2.05 5.61
CA ALA A 95 -54.86 1.86 4.20
C ALA A 95 -56.23 2.46 3.88
N GLU A 96 -57.15 2.47 4.86
CA GLU A 96 -58.48 3.09 4.77
C GLU A 96 -58.48 4.60 5.05
N GLN A 97 -57.32 5.21 5.27
CA GLN A 97 -57.17 6.62 5.67
C GLN A 97 -57.85 6.98 7.01
N ALA A 98 -58.18 5.97 7.83
CA ALA A 98 -58.79 6.15 9.15
C ALA A 98 -57.70 6.35 10.22
N TYR A 99 -57.35 7.60 10.50
CA TYR A 99 -56.26 7.93 11.43
C TYR A 99 -56.77 8.22 12.85
N ASN A 100 -56.28 7.46 13.83
CA ASN A 100 -56.53 7.73 15.25
C ASN A 100 -55.25 8.26 15.94
N PRO A 101 -55.34 9.36 16.72
CA PRO A 101 -54.25 9.85 17.55
C PRO A 101 -53.56 8.80 18.44
N PRO A 102 -54.27 7.85 19.11
CA PRO A 102 -53.60 6.82 19.92
C PRO A 102 -52.70 5.88 19.12
N ASP A 103 -53.03 5.60 17.85
CA ASP A 103 -52.22 4.71 17.00
C ASP A 103 -50.86 5.36 16.68
N LEU A 104 -50.81 6.68 16.48
CA LEU A 104 -49.55 7.42 16.32
C LEU A 104 -48.70 7.38 17.59
N ALA A 105 -49.33 7.61 18.74
CA ALA A 105 -48.65 7.55 20.02
C ALA A 105 -48.04 6.16 20.25
N LEU A 106 -48.78 5.10 19.93
CA LEU A 106 -48.28 3.72 20.01
C LEU A 106 -47.06 3.51 19.09
N ILE A 107 -47.15 3.93 17.82
CA ILE A 107 -46.03 3.83 16.86
C ILE A 107 -44.80 4.58 17.36
N GLN A 108 -44.97 5.78 17.90
CA GLN A 108 -43.86 6.58 18.41
C GLN A 108 -43.21 5.93 19.64
N VAL A 109 -44.01 5.44 20.58
CA VAL A 109 -43.51 4.72 21.78
C VAL A 109 -42.80 3.43 21.37
N ALA A 110 -43.36 2.67 20.41
CA ALA A 110 -42.76 1.45 19.90
C ALA A 110 -41.42 1.72 19.21
N ARG A 111 -41.34 2.78 18.38
CA ARG A 111 -40.11 3.24 17.75
C ARG A 111 -39.05 3.61 18.78
N ASP A 112 -39.41 4.37 19.81
CA ASP A 112 -38.49 4.79 20.86
C ASP A 112 -37.98 3.59 21.69
N ALA A 113 -38.87 2.64 22.02
CA ALA A 113 -38.52 1.44 22.75
C ALA A 113 -37.56 0.54 21.95
N LEU A 114 -37.88 0.27 20.67
CA LEU A 114 -36.99 -0.47 19.77
C LEU A 114 -35.67 0.27 19.54
N GLY A 115 -35.69 1.60 19.40
CA GLY A 115 -34.49 2.42 19.28
C GLY A 115 -33.55 2.28 20.49
N ARG A 116 -34.09 2.11 21.70
CA ARG A 116 -33.29 1.81 22.90
C ARG A 116 -32.70 0.40 22.87
N LEU A 117 -33.49 -0.60 22.47
CA LEU A 117 -33.01 -1.99 22.36
C LEU A 117 -31.94 -2.16 21.27
N VAL A 118 -31.99 -1.36 20.21
CA VAL A 118 -31.08 -1.47 19.07
C VAL A 118 -29.74 -0.78 19.33
N ARG A 119 -29.62 0.05 20.38
CA ARG A 119 -28.37 0.73 20.74
C ARG A 119 -27.20 -0.25 20.86
N PRO A 120 -26.02 0.09 20.33
CA PRO A 120 -25.65 1.42 19.83
C PRO A 120 -25.98 1.69 18.34
N ALA A 121 -26.63 0.77 17.63
CA ALA A 121 -27.14 1.05 16.29
C ALA A 121 -28.40 1.95 16.34
N SER A 122 -28.74 2.59 15.23
CA SER A 122 -29.95 3.39 15.06
C SER A 122 -30.79 2.86 13.89
N GLY A 123 -32.08 3.22 13.83
CA GLY A 123 -32.94 2.89 12.68
C GLY A 123 -32.31 3.31 11.35
N LEU A 124 -31.67 4.48 11.31
CA LEU A 124 -30.97 4.97 10.14
C LEU A 124 -29.79 4.08 9.73
N THR A 125 -28.92 3.68 10.66
CA THR A 125 -27.75 2.85 10.35
C THR A 125 -28.14 1.42 9.97
N VAL A 126 -29.18 0.87 10.61
CA VAL A 126 -29.74 -0.45 10.25
C VAL A 126 -30.32 -0.41 8.84
N ALA A 127 -31.11 0.62 8.52
CA ALA A 127 -31.67 0.82 7.19
C ALA A 127 -30.58 0.98 6.13
N TYR A 128 -29.59 1.83 6.40
CA TYR A 128 -28.47 2.05 5.49
C TYR A 128 -27.66 0.77 5.25
N THR A 129 -27.34 0.03 6.32
CA THR A 129 -26.65 -1.26 6.22
C THR A 129 -27.43 -2.26 5.37
N ALA A 130 -28.75 -2.39 5.60
CA ALA A 130 -29.61 -3.27 4.82
C ALA A 130 -29.63 -2.89 3.32
N MET A 131 -29.65 -1.59 3.01
CA MET A 131 -29.60 -1.10 1.63
C MET A 131 -28.23 -1.33 0.96
N VAL A 132 -27.12 -1.20 1.70
CA VAL A 132 -25.76 -1.43 1.20
C VAL A 132 -25.48 -2.93 0.99
N LEU A 133 -25.95 -3.80 1.87
CA LEU A 133 -25.84 -5.25 1.68
C LEU A 133 -26.71 -5.74 0.51
N GLY A 134 -27.86 -5.08 0.30
CA GLY A 134 -28.83 -5.47 -0.70
C GLY A 134 -29.51 -6.79 -0.38
N ASN A 135 -30.32 -7.27 -1.33
CA ASN A 135 -31.13 -8.46 -1.13
C ASN A 135 -30.34 -9.73 -1.49
N ARG A 136 -29.69 -10.37 -0.50
CA ARG A 136 -29.02 -11.67 -0.69
C ARG A 136 -29.94 -12.87 -0.50
N ARG A 137 -31.08 -12.71 0.20
CA ARG A 137 -32.14 -13.73 0.27
C ARG A 137 -32.99 -13.62 -0.99
N GLY A 138 -33.27 -14.76 -1.64
CA GLY A 138 -33.81 -14.83 -3.00
C GLY A 138 -35.12 -14.05 -3.25
N LYS A 139 -35.53 -14.00 -4.53
CA LYS A 139 -36.63 -13.18 -5.10
C LYS A 139 -38.00 -13.21 -4.39
N ARG A 140 -38.23 -14.10 -3.41
CA ARG A 140 -39.56 -14.35 -2.81
C ARG A 140 -39.78 -13.81 -1.39
N SER A 141 -38.74 -13.37 -0.68
CA SER A 141 -38.94 -12.74 0.64
C SER A 141 -38.86 -11.22 0.50
N GLU A 142 -39.89 -10.51 0.98
CA GLU A 142 -39.75 -9.09 1.29
C GLU A 142 -38.49 -8.90 2.13
N SER A 143 -37.61 -8.04 1.63
CA SER A 143 -36.26 -7.95 2.17
C SER A 143 -36.17 -6.82 3.15
N ARG A 144 -35.27 -6.93 4.13
CA ARG A 144 -34.90 -5.78 4.98
C ARG A 144 -34.59 -4.53 4.16
N ALA A 145 -34.01 -4.72 2.96
CA ALA A 145 -33.73 -3.62 2.05
C ALA A 145 -35.01 -2.94 1.52
N THR A 146 -36.12 -3.65 1.27
CA THR A 146 -37.37 -3.02 0.81
C THR A 146 -38.01 -2.18 1.92
N PHE A 147 -38.08 -2.69 3.15
CA PHE A 147 -38.54 -1.90 4.30
C PHE A 147 -37.64 -0.69 4.58
N ALA A 148 -36.33 -0.86 4.48
CA ALA A 148 -35.37 0.23 4.62
C ALA A 148 -35.54 1.32 3.55
N GLN A 149 -35.81 0.93 2.30
CA GLN A 149 -36.08 1.87 1.20
C GLN A 149 -37.37 2.66 1.38
N GLN A 150 -38.42 1.99 1.89
CA GLN A 150 -39.70 2.64 2.20
C GLN A 150 -39.58 3.59 3.40
N ALA A 151 -38.84 3.20 4.43
CA ALA A 151 -38.60 4.03 5.62
C ALA A 151 -37.70 5.24 5.32
N TYR A 152 -36.65 5.05 4.50
CA TYR A 152 -35.61 6.05 4.27
C TYR A 152 -35.25 6.20 2.77
N PRO A 153 -36.17 6.68 1.92
CA PRO A 153 -35.95 6.76 0.47
C PRO A 153 -34.78 7.67 0.08
N GLY A 154 -34.49 8.71 0.88
CA GLY A 154 -33.35 9.62 0.64
C GLY A 154 -31.96 8.98 0.74
N LEU A 155 -31.85 7.77 1.33
CA LEU A 155 -30.57 7.06 1.48
C LEU A 155 -30.21 6.17 0.29
N LEU A 156 -31.16 5.91 -0.61
CA LEU A 156 -30.97 5.10 -1.82
C LEU A 156 -29.72 5.47 -2.64
N PRO A 157 -29.52 6.74 -3.06
CA PRO A 157 -28.37 7.11 -3.88
C PRO A 157 -27.05 6.96 -3.12
N ALA A 158 -27.04 7.23 -1.81
CA ALA A 158 -25.84 7.06 -1.00
C ALA A 158 -25.47 5.57 -0.86
N ALA A 159 -26.44 4.68 -0.72
CA ALA A 159 -26.20 3.24 -0.58
C ALA A 159 -25.75 2.58 -1.89
N THR A 160 -26.23 3.02 -3.06
CA THR A 160 -25.75 2.54 -4.37
C THR A 160 -24.31 2.98 -4.63
N VAL A 161 -23.99 4.26 -4.38
CA VAL A 161 -22.64 4.79 -4.49
C VAL A 161 -21.69 4.06 -3.54
N HIS A 162 -22.08 3.81 -2.30
CA HIS A 162 -21.26 3.09 -1.33
C HIS A 162 -20.95 1.65 -1.81
N ARG A 163 -21.94 0.92 -2.32
CA ARG A 163 -21.71 -0.43 -2.89
C ARG A 163 -20.68 -0.42 -4.01
N TRP A 164 -20.81 0.55 -4.91
CA TRP A 164 -19.88 0.69 -6.03
C TRP A 164 -18.49 1.08 -5.55
N ALA A 165 -18.39 2.02 -4.61
CA ALA A 165 -17.15 2.44 -3.98
C ALA A 165 -16.42 1.28 -3.28
N GLN A 166 -17.13 0.44 -2.54
CA GLN A 166 -16.53 -0.71 -1.85
C GLN A 166 -16.06 -1.79 -2.82
N ARG A 167 -16.83 -2.08 -3.89
CA ARG A 167 -16.39 -3.00 -4.95
C ARG A 167 -15.17 -2.45 -5.69
N ALA A 168 -15.16 -1.15 -5.98
CA ALA A 168 -14.03 -0.48 -6.59
C ALA A 168 -12.80 -0.54 -5.67
N LEU A 169 -12.97 -0.27 -4.37
CA LEU A 169 -11.90 -0.36 -3.38
C LEU A 169 -11.32 -1.78 -3.29
N LEU A 170 -12.17 -2.81 -3.24
CA LEU A 170 -11.73 -4.20 -3.25
C LEU A 170 -10.95 -4.54 -4.52
N ALA A 171 -11.46 -4.14 -5.69
CA ALA A 171 -10.78 -4.36 -6.96
C ALA A 171 -9.42 -3.62 -7.01
N ILE A 172 -9.37 -2.37 -6.55
CA ILE A 172 -8.14 -1.59 -6.44
C ILE A 172 -7.16 -2.27 -5.48
N ALA A 173 -7.61 -2.72 -4.31
CA ALA A 173 -6.75 -3.41 -3.35
C ALA A 173 -6.14 -4.68 -3.95
N VAL A 174 -6.94 -5.51 -4.65
CA VAL A 174 -6.44 -6.70 -5.36
C VAL A 174 -5.44 -6.31 -6.44
N LEU A 175 -5.76 -5.32 -7.29
CA LEU A 175 -4.82 -4.84 -8.32
C LEU A 175 -3.51 -4.34 -7.70
N VAL A 176 -3.60 -3.54 -6.63
CA VAL A 176 -2.44 -3.02 -5.91
C VAL A 176 -1.61 -4.16 -5.32
N THR A 177 -2.22 -5.19 -4.71
CA THR A 177 -1.47 -6.36 -4.22
C THR A 177 -0.72 -7.08 -5.33
N LEU A 178 -1.37 -7.33 -6.48
CA LEU A 178 -0.73 -7.98 -7.62
C LEU A 178 0.43 -7.14 -8.14
N THR A 179 0.25 -5.81 -8.26
CA THR A 179 1.34 -4.92 -8.66
C THR A 179 2.46 -4.87 -7.63
N ALA A 180 2.15 -4.87 -6.33
CA ALA A 180 3.15 -4.84 -5.27
C ALA A 180 4.02 -6.11 -5.28
N VAL A 181 3.40 -7.28 -5.44
CA VAL A 181 4.12 -8.57 -5.57
C VAL A 181 4.99 -8.58 -6.83
N TRP A 182 4.44 -8.15 -7.95
CA TRP A 182 5.14 -8.08 -9.24
C TRP A 182 6.37 -7.16 -9.18
N GLU A 183 6.21 -5.94 -8.65
CA GLU A 183 7.32 -4.98 -8.52
C GLU A 183 8.33 -5.40 -7.46
N SER A 184 7.90 -6.04 -6.37
CA SER A 184 8.80 -6.57 -5.35
C SER A 184 9.68 -7.69 -5.90
N ALA A 185 9.13 -8.61 -6.70
CA ALA A 185 9.89 -9.69 -7.35
C ALA A 185 10.97 -9.14 -8.28
N LYS A 186 10.62 -8.10 -9.04
CA LYS A 186 11.53 -7.36 -9.91
C LYS A 186 12.69 -6.71 -9.15
N VAL A 187 12.38 -5.94 -8.10
CA VAL A 187 13.41 -5.30 -7.27
C VAL A 187 14.31 -6.34 -6.59
N ALA A 188 13.74 -7.46 -6.15
CA ALA A 188 14.50 -8.56 -5.56
C ALA A 188 15.49 -9.18 -6.57
N LEU A 189 15.04 -9.43 -7.80
CA LEU A 189 15.90 -9.97 -8.87
C LEU A 189 17.04 -9.01 -9.23
N GLY A 190 16.77 -7.70 -9.34
CA GLY A 190 17.82 -6.71 -9.57
C GLY A 190 18.84 -6.66 -8.43
N LYS A 191 18.39 -6.73 -7.18
CA LYS A 191 19.28 -6.77 -6.01
C LYS A 191 20.15 -8.03 -6.01
N SER A 192 19.61 -9.20 -6.34
CA SER A 192 20.41 -10.43 -6.40
C SER A 192 21.46 -10.38 -7.51
N LEU A 193 21.15 -9.80 -8.67
CA LEU A 193 22.12 -9.62 -9.76
C LEU A 193 23.26 -8.68 -9.36
N LEU A 194 22.95 -7.55 -8.71
CA LEU A 194 23.97 -6.61 -8.22
C LEU A 194 24.84 -7.22 -7.11
N GLN A 195 24.24 -8.00 -6.20
CA GLN A 195 24.99 -8.71 -5.16
C GLN A 195 25.95 -9.74 -5.76
N ASN A 196 25.51 -10.49 -6.77
CA ASN A 196 26.37 -11.43 -7.49
C ASN A 196 27.56 -10.69 -8.14
N LEU A 197 27.29 -9.59 -8.83
CA LEU A 197 28.34 -8.77 -9.45
C LEU A 197 29.34 -8.22 -8.42
N ALA A 198 28.85 -7.70 -7.30
CA ALA A 198 29.71 -7.23 -6.21
C ALA A 198 30.60 -8.34 -5.65
N SER A 199 30.06 -9.56 -5.48
CA SER A 199 30.85 -10.70 -5.02
C SER A 199 31.96 -11.08 -6.01
N LEU A 200 31.68 -11.08 -7.31
CA LEU A 200 32.68 -11.36 -8.35
C LEU A 200 33.79 -10.30 -8.39
N ARG A 201 33.49 -9.02 -8.08
CA ARG A 201 34.52 -7.97 -7.99
C ARG A 201 35.45 -8.14 -6.79
N VAL A 202 34.92 -8.60 -5.66
CA VAL A 202 35.75 -8.93 -4.49
C VAL A 202 36.67 -10.12 -4.81
N GLU A 203 36.18 -11.11 -5.56
CA GLU A 203 37.04 -12.19 -6.07
C GLU A 203 38.09 -11.67 -7.05
N GLN A 204 37.73 -10.72 -7.92
CA GLN A 204 38.65 -10.12 -8.88
C GLN A 204 39.79 -9.36 -8.20
N SER A 205 39.48 -8.54 -7.19
CA SER A 205 40.51 -7.81 -6.44
C SER A 205 41.45 -8.78 -5.71
N ARG A 206 40.90 -9.86 -5.13
CA ARG A 206 41.71 -10.90 -4.48
C ARG A 206 42.63 -11.63 -5.46
N ILE A 207 42.15 -11.97 -6.65
CA ILE A 207 42.99 -12.60 -7.69
C ILE A 207 44.04 -11.62 -8.21
N ALA A 208 43.72 -10.33 -8.33
CA ALA A 208 44.68 -9.30 -8.73
C ALA A 208 45.81 -9.14 -7.70
N GLU A 209 45.49 -9.17 -6.40
CA GLU A 209 46.50 -9.19 -5.34
C GLU A 209 47.38 -10.45 -5.41
N GLU A 210 46.78 -11.63 -5.60
CA GLU A 210 47.51 -12.89 -5.79
C GLU A 210 48.45 -12.81 -7.01
N LYS A 211 48.02 -12.20 -8.11
CA LYS A 211 48.86 -11.98 -9.31
C LYS A 211 50.02 -11.03 -9.04
N ALA A 212 49.79 -9.91 -8.37
CA ALA A 212 50.84 -8.95 -8.04
C ALA A 212 51.89 -9.57 -7.09
N GLN A 213 51.46 -10.39 -6.12
CA GLN A 213 52.37 -11.15 -5.26
C GLN A 213 53.20 -12.16 -6.06
N LEU A 214 52.63 -12.78 -7.09
CA LEU A 214 53.37 -13.70 -7.96
C LEU A 214 54.36 -12.98 -8.87
N GLU A 215 53.98 -11.84 -9.45
CA GLU A 215 54.88 -11.02 -10.27
C GLU A 215 56.10 -10.57 -9.44
N THR A 216 55.88 -10.04 -8.24
CA THR A 216 56.98 -9.64 -7.34
C THR A 216 57.85 -10.80 -6.86
N THR A 217 57.30 -12.01 -6.76
CA THR A 217 58.08 -13.22 -6.41
C THR A 217 58.92 -13.68 -7.60
N LEU A 218 58.38 -13.58 -8.81
CA LEU A 218 59.07 -13.97 -10.05
C LEU A 218 60.24 -13.02 -10.36
N ASP A 219 60.06 -11.71 -10.14
CA ASP A 219 61.09 -10.70 -10.34
C ASP A 219 62.27 -10.82 -9.34
N ARG A 220 62.07 -11.49 -8.19
CA ARG A 220 63.11 -11.72 -7.19
C ARG A 220 63.96 -12.95 -7.44
N LEU A 221 63.57 -13.84 -8.35
CA LEU A 221 64.40 -14.98 -8.70
C LEU A 221 65.66 -14.45 -9.39
N PRO A 222 66.87 -14.69 -8.85
CA PRO A 222 68.10 -14.18 -9.42
C PRO A 222 68.25 -14.73 -10.83
N GLU A 223 68.01 -13.87 -11.83
CA GLU A 223 68.26 -14.18 -13.22
C GLU A 223 69.72 -14.59 -13.36
N GLY A 224 69.95 -15.88 -13.57
CA GLY A 224 71.19 -16.34 -14.17
C GLY A 224 71.26 -15.80 -15.60
N GLY A 225 71.76 -14.56 -15.76
CA GLY A 225 72.54 -14.15 -16.93
C GLY A 225 71.83 -13.64 -18.18
N LEU A 226 70.57 -13.20 -18.12
CA LEU A 226 69.95 -12.46 -19.24
C LEU A 226 69.58 -11.05 -18.75
N THR A 227 70.59 -10.19 -18.67
CA THR A 227 70.39 -8.79 -18.28
C THR A 227 69.41 -8.10 -19.25
N PRO A 228 68.45 -7.30 -18.76
CA PRO A 228 67.48 -6.57 -19.59
C PRO A 228 68.07 -5.44 -20.44
N ASP A 229 69.40 -5.34 -20.54
CA ASP A 229 70.11 -4.17 -21.09
C ASP A 229 70.31 -4.21 -22.61
N THR A 230 69.79 -5.23 -23.31
CA THR A 230 69.56 -5.09 -24.76
C THR A 230 68.22 -4.41 -25.03
N ALA A 231 68.10 -3.17 -24.53
CA ALA A 231 67.23 -2.16 -25.10
C ALA A 231 67.76 -1.82 -26.51
N THR A 232 67.55 -2.73 -27.46
CA THR A 232 67.91 -2.50 -28.86
C THR A 232 67.02 -1.40 -29.43
N ASN A 233 67.65 -0.40 -30.05
CA ASN A 233 67.07 0.67 -30.88
C ASN A 233 66.24 0.17 -32.09
N ASN A 234 65.81 -1.09 -32.12
CA ASN A 234 65.24 -1.77 -33.29
C ASN A 234 63.76 -2.19 -33.12
N GLY A 235 63.04 -1.71 -32.10
CA GLY A 235 61.59 -1.93 -31.98
C GLY A 235 61.17 -3.31 -31.43
N HIS A 236 62.03 -4.01 -30.68
CA HIS A 236 61.64 -5.26 -30.02
C HIS A 236 60.76 -4.98 -28.78
N ILE A 237 59.57 -5.58 -28.77
CA ILE A 237 58.57 -5.44 -27.70
C ILE A 237 59.00 -6.30 -26.50
N THR A 238 59.19 -5.66 -25.34
CA THR A 238 59.56 -6.37 -24.11
C THR A 238 58.37 -7.18 -23.58
N LEU A 239 58.60 -8.45 -23.22
CA LEU A 239 57.55 -9.30 -22.63
C LEU A 239 57.02 -8.76 -21.30
N ALA A 240 57.77 -7.88 -20.64
CA ALA A 240 57.33 -7.15 -19.45
C ALA A 240 56.10 -6.26 -19.72
N ALA A 241 55.86 -5.84 -20.97
CA ALA A 241 54.70 -5.04 -21.34
C ALA A 241 53.37 -5.81 -21.34
N PHE A 242 53.41 -7.15 -21.31
CA PHE A 242 52.21 -8.00 -21.25
C PHE A 242 51.99 -8.50 -19.82
N GLY A 243 50.75 -8.42 -19.34
CA GLY A 243 50.35 -8.96 -18.05
C GLY A 243 50.62 -10.46 -17.93
N LEU A 244 50.90 -10.95 -16.72
CA LEU A 244 51.35 -12.32 -16.44
C LEU A 244 50.55 -13.41 -17.20
N CYS A 245 49.22 -13.26 -17.27
CA CYS A 245 48.35 -14.25 -17.92
C CYS A 245 48.24 -14.11 -19.45
N ASP A 246 48.55 -12.94 -20.01
CA ASP A 246 48.49 -12.69 -21.45
C ASP A 246 49.80 -13.00 -22.17
N ARG A 247 50.91 -13.11 -21.43
CA ARG A 247 52.23 -13.48 -21.99
C ARG A 247 52.18 -14.76 -22.83
N SER A 248 51.45 -15.78 -22.37
CA SER A 248 51.32 -17.06 -23.10
C SER A 248 50.59 -16.91 -24.43
N LYS A 249 49.53 -16.09 -24.48
CA LYS A 249 48.77 -15.81 -25.70
C LYS A 249 49.58 -14.94 -26.65
N ALA A 250 50.20 -13.87 -26.14
CA ALA A 250 51.06 -12.99 -26.92
C ALA A 250 52.19 -13.80 -27.59
N LEU A 251 52.87 -14.66 -26.81
CA LEU A 251 53.91 -15.55 -27.33
C LEU A 251 53.36 -16.51 -28.40
N ALA A 252 52.18 -17.09 -28.20
CA ALA A 252 51.52 -17.94 -29.20
C ALA A 252 51.15 -17.17 -30.48
N TYR A 253 50.74 -15.91 -30.37
CA TYR A 253 50.48 -15.04 -31.52
C TYR A 253 51.78 -14.67 -32.26
N TYR A 254 52.86 -14.35 -31.56
CA TYR A 254 54.17 -14.10 -32.16
C TYR A 254 54.72 -15.33 -32.87
N LEU A 255 54.61 -16.51 -32.26
CA LEU A 255 55.06 -17.76 -32.86
C LEU A 255 54.19 -18.20 -34.04
N ARG A 256 52.92 -17.78 -34.09
CA ARG A 256 51.99 -18.07 -35.19
C ARG A 256 52.04 -17.01 -36.30
N GLY A 257 52.50 -15.79 -36.00
CA GLY A 257 52.77 -14.75 -36.98
C GLY A 257 54.12 -14.99 -37.65
N GLU A 258 54.10 -15.65 -38.81
CA GLU A 258 55.27 -15.89 -39.66
C GLU A 258 56.11 -14.63 -39.91
N VAL A 259 57.21 -14.49 -39.17
CA VAL A 259 58.49 -14.04 -39.72
C VAL A 259 59.54 -14.97 -39.14
N ILE A 260 59.80 -16.07 -39.85
CA ILE A 260 60.95 -16.93 -39.59
C ILE A 260 62.18 -16.15 -40.07
N PRO A 261 63.14 -15.78 -39.21
CA PRO A 261 64.43 -15.30 -39.68
C PRO A 261 65.13 -16.51 -40.31
N THR A 262 65.28 -16.48 -41.63
CA THR A 262 66.23 -17.33 -42.33
C THR A 262 67.62 -16.73 -42.13
N ASP A 263 68.38 -17.25 -41.18
CA ASP A 263 69.80 -17.60 -41.39
C ASP A 263 70.38 -18.33 -40.17
N ASP A 264 70.70 -19.59 -40.44
CA ASP A 264 71.69 -20.53 -39.89
C ASP A 264 72.20 -20.45 -38.43
N ASP A 265 72.00 -21.60 -37.76
CA ASP A 265 72.94 -22.30 -36.86
C ASP A 265 72.88 -22.23 -35.33
N GLU A 266 71.76 -21.81 -34.72
CA GLU A 266 71.48 -22.21 -33.33
C GLU A 266 70.05 -22.73 -33.16
N ARG A 267 69.94 -24.04 -32.83
CA ARG A 267 68.66 -24.66 -32.47
C ARG A 267 68.03 -23.84 -31.35
N PRO A 268 66.83 -23.25 -31.54
CA PRO A 268 66.16 -22.57 -30.45
C PRO A 268 65.82 -23.63 -29.41
N THR A 269 66.54 -23.61 -28.29
CA THR A 269 66.09 -24.29 -27.08
C THR A 269 64.66 -23.82 -26.83
N PRO A 270 63.66 -24.72 -26.76
CA PRO A 270 62.31 -24.31 -26.45
C PRO A 270 62.40 -23.55 -25.14
N LEU A 271 62.11 -22.24 -25.18
CA LEU A 271 61.97 -21.43 -23.99
C LEU A 271 60.91 -22.13 -23.16
N SER A 272 61.36 -22.94 -22.20
CA SER A 272 60.53 -23.48 -21.13
C SER A 272 60.26 -22.30 -20.21
N LEU A 273 59.52 -21.31 -20.73
CA LEU A 273 58.97 -20.22 -19.96
C LEU A 273 58.21 -20.95 -18.86
N SER A 274 58.73 -20.81 -17.65
CA SER A 274 58.43 -21.65 -16.51
C SER A 274 56.91 -21.75 -16.32
N ASN A 275 56.35 -22.88 -16.75
CA ASN A 275 54.96 -23.25 -16.49
C ASN A 275 54.84 -23.63 -15.01
N SER A 276 55.08 -22.66 -14.12
CA SER A 276 54.82 -22.85 -12.70
C SER A 276 53.36 -23.26 -12.56
N PRO A 277 53.06 -24.41 -11.92
CA PRO A 277 51.68 -24.89 -11.76
C PRO A 277 50.80 -23.83 -11.05
N LEU A 278 51.42 -23.00 -10.22
CA LEU A 278 50.79 -21.90 -9.51
C LEU A 278 50.30 -20.79 -10.45
N VAL A 279 51.13 -20.39 -11.44
CA VAL A 279 50.75 -19.37 -12.45
C VAL A 279 49.60 -19.90 -13.31
N ARG A 280 49.64 -21.17 -13.70
CA ARG A 280 48.56 -21.80 -14.48
C ARG A 280 47.25 -21.85 -13.71
N GLN A 281 47.30 -22.11 -12.40
CA GLN A 281 46.12 -22.13 -11.54
C GLN A 281 45.50 -20.73 -11.39
N VAL A 282 46.31 -19.70 -11.13
CA VAL A 282 45.83 -18.32 -10.98
C VAL A 282 45.27 -17.79 -12.30
N CYS A 283 45.96 -17.99 -13.42
CA CYS A 283 45.45 -17.58 -14.72
C CYS A 283 44.21 -18.37 -15.17
N GLY A 284 44.09 -19.64 -14.77
CA GLY A 284 42.87 -20.43 -15.00
C GLY A 284 41.66 -19.88 -14.23
N ARG A 285 41.84 -19.56 -12.94
CA ARG A 285 40.79 -18.93 -12.12
C ARG A 285 40.38 -17.56 -12.65
N ASP A 286 41.36 -16.76 -13.06
CA ASP A 286 41.13 -15.45 -13.64
C ASP A 286 40.33 -15.51 -14.96
N ALA A 287 40.65 -16.48 -15.83
CA ALA A 287 39.90 -16.69 -17.07
C ALA A 287 38.44 -17.08 -16.80
N VAL A 288 38.19 -17.98 -15.84
CA VAL A 288 36.84 -18.37 -15.43
C VAL A 288 36.08 -17.18 -14.82
N LEU A 289 36.75 -16.39 -13.99
CA LEU A 289 36.17 -15.19 -13.39
C LEU A 289 35.79 -14.14 -14.44
N ALA A 290 36.65 -13.93 -15.44
CA ALA A 290 36.36 -13.02 -16.55
C ALA A 290 35.11 -13.44 -17.35
N VAL A 291 34.94 -14.75 -17.58
CA VAL A 291 33.72 -15.29 -18.21
C VAL A 291 32.49 -15.08 -17.33
N ASN A 292 32.57 -15.37 -16.03
CA ASN A 292 31.46 -15.16 -15.09
C ASN A 292 31.05 -13.69 -15.00
N LEU A 293 32.03 -12.78 -15.00
CA LEU A 293 31.77 -11.34 -14.99
C LEU A 293 31.09 -10.89 -16.29
N ALA A 294 31.52 -11.43 -17.44
CA ALA A 294 30.87 -11.17 -18.72
C ALA A 294 29.40 -11.66 -18.77
N ILE A 295 29.12 -12.84 -18.21
CA ILE A 295 27.75 -13.38 -18.07
C ILE A 295 26.92 -12.48 -17.16
N ALA A 296 27.44 -12.11 -15.98
CA ALA A 296 26.74 -11.22 -15.06
C ALA A 296 26.42 -9.86 -15.69
N HIS A 297 27.33 -9.29 -16.47
CA HIS A 297 27.07 -8.06 -17.24
C HIS A 297 26.01 -8.26 -18.33
N ALA A 298 26.01 -9.40 -19.03
CA ALA A 298 24.99 -9.73 -20.02
C ALA A 298 23.60 -9.84 -19.38
N ASP A 299 23.49 -10.52 -18.23
CA ASP A 299 22.25 -10.65 -17.46
C ASP A 299 21.74 -9.28 -16.98
N LEU A 300 22.64 -8.41 -16.52
CA LEU A 300 22.28 -7.05 -16.08
C LEU A 300 21.78 -6.18 -17.26
N ARG A 301 22.39 -6.31 -18.44
CA ARG A 301 21.93 -5.64 -19.67
C ARG A 301 20.57 -6.18 -20.11
N GLN A 302 20.38 -7.50 -20.04
CA GLN A 302 19.13 -8.15 -20.35
C GLN A 302 18.03 -7.64 -19.41
N TYR A 303 18.29 -7.64 -18.10
CA TYR A 303 17.41 -7.10 -17.08
C TYR A 303 17.02 -5.65 -17.37
N ARG A 304 17.99 -4.77 -17.65
CA ARG A 304 17.73 -3.36 -18.02
C ARG A 304 16.82 -3.24 -19.24
N THR A 305 17.00 -4.10 -20.24
CA THR A 305 16.24 -4.04 -21.49
C THR A 305 14.80 -4.54 -21.31
N TYR A 306 14.62 -5.61 -20.52
CA TYR A 306 13.28 -6.15 -20.23
C TYR A 306 12.55 -5.36 -19.15
N TRP A 307 13.24 -4.57 -18.33
CA TRP A 307 12.65 -3.83 -17.22
C TRP A 307 11.48 -2.91 -17.66
N PRO A 308 11.61 -2.01 -18.65
CA PRO A 308 10.49 -1.17 -19.09
C PRO A 308 9.31 -1.99 -19.64
N GLY A 309 9.59 -3.09 -20.34
CA GLY A 309 8.58 -4.01 -20.87
C GLY A 309 7.84 -4.76 -19.75
N MET A 310 8.55 -5.16 -18.69
CA MET A 310 7.98 -5.82 -17.51
C MET A 310 7.25 -4.84 -16.58
N VAL A 311 7.63 -3.57 -16.55
CA VAL A 311 6.92 -2.46 -15.87
C VAL A 311 5.71 -1.96 -16.70
N GLY A 312 5.40 -2.66 -17.80
CA GLY A 312 4.40 -2.32 -18.80
C GLY A 312 3.04 -1.85 -18.27
N SER A 313 2.36 -1.04 -19.09
CA SER A 313 1.02 -0.43 -18.92
C SER A 313 0.80 0.40 -17.65
N VAL A 314 1.11 -0.11 -16.46
CA VAL A 314 0.89 0.56 -15.16
C VAL A 314 1.67 1.87 -15.10
N PHE A 315 2.91 1.93 -15.60
CA PHE A 315 3.65 3.19 -15.65
C PHE A 315 3.12 4.16 -16.72
N ASN A 316 2.58 3.65 -17.83
CA ASN A 316 1.86 4.51 -18.78
C ASN A 316 0.55 5.01 -18.19
N LEU A 317 -0.11 4.23 -17.32
CA LEU A 317 -1.35 4.60 -16.65
C LEU A 317 -1.10 5.60 -15.53
N VAL A 318 -0.18 5.31 -14.60
CA VAL A 318 0.25 6.22 -13.54
C VAL A 318 0.92 7.45 -14.15
N GLY A 319 1.77 7.28 -15.15
CA GLY A 319 2.35 8.36 -15.95
C GLY A 319 1.27 9.25 -16.57
N ARG A 320 0.20 8.69 -17.15
CA ARG A 320 -0.96 9.47 -17.64
C ARG A 320 -1.77 10.15 -16.54
N ILE A 321 -1.94 9.49 -15.39
CA ILE A 321 -2.70 10.05 -14.25
C ILE A 321 -1.93 11.20 -13.59
N VAL A 322 -0.61 11.05 -13.44
CA VAL A 322 0.30 12.04 -12.85
C VAL A 322 0.67 13.12 -13.87
N SER A 323 0.70 12.81 -15.17
CA SER A 323 0.87 13.83 -16.22
C SER A 323 -0.36 14.68 -16.41
N PHE A 324 -1.56 14.20 -16.08
CA PHE A 324 -2.80 14.98 -16.21
C PHE A 324 -2.74 16.36 -15.52
N PRO A 325 -2.25 16.49 -14.27
CA PRO A 325 -2.00 17.81 -13.68
C PRO A 325 -0.79 18.54 -14.28
N CYS A 326 0.24 17.85 -14.77
CA CYS A 326 1.40 18.49 -15.42
C CYS A 326 1.05 19.11 -16.80
N ASP A 327 0.19 18.45 -17.57
CA ASP A 327 -0.36 18.95 -18.83
C ASP A 327 -1.27 20.14 -18.56
N LEU A 328 -1.99 20.12 -17.44
CA LEU A 328 -2.83 21.24 -16.99
C LEU A 328 -2.01 22.43 -16.45
N TRP A 329 -0.79 22.19 -15.94
CA TRP A 329 0.08 23.20 -15.31
C TRP A 329 1.34 23.54 -16.12
N GLY A 330 1.45 23.05 -17.36
CA GLY A 330 2.51 23.45 -18.30
C GLY A 330 3.92 23.00 -17.91
N CYS A 331 4.07 21.88 -17.20
CA CYS A 331 5.40 21.35 -16.90
C CYS A 331 6.06 20.84 -18.19
N ARG A 332 7.10 21.54 -18.67
CA ARG A 332 7.94 21.08 -19.79
C ARG A 332 8.48 19.68 -19.49
N ALA A 333 8.29 18.76 -20.44
CA ALA A 333 8.78 17.39 -20.38
C ALA A 333 10.25 17.34 -19.92
N MET A 334 10.56 16.45 -18.97
CA MET A 334 11.94 16.22 -18.54
C MET A 334 12.82 15.92 -19.76
N PRO A 335 13.97 16.60 -19.90
CA PRO A 335 14.89 16.33 -21.00
C PRO A 335 15.32 14.86 -20.92
N GLN A 336 15.17 14.14 -22.03
CA GLN A 336 15.72 12.79 -22.12
C GLN A 336 17.23 12.87 -21.96
N VAL A 337 17.74 12.25 -20.90
CA VAL A 337 19.19 12.13 -20.68
C VAL A 337 19.73 11.25 -21.80
N GLN A 338 20.39 11.86 -22.78
CA GLN A 338 21.16 11.14 -23.79
C GLN A 338 22.38 10.54 -23.09
N LEU A 339 22.29 9.26 -22.72
CA LEU A 339 23.40 8.51 -22.14
C LEU A 339 24.52 8.40 -23.17
N ALA A 340 25.73 8.84 -22.79
CA ALA A 340 26.93 8.76 -23.61
C ALA A 340 27.16 7.32 -24.06
N LYS A 341 27.45 7.15 -25.36
CA LYS A 341 27.70 5.87 -26.01
C LYS A 341 29.13 5.40 -25.68
N GLY A 342 29.32 4.91 -24.46
CA GLY A 342 30.59 4.41 -23.94
C GLY A 342 30.34 3.24 -22.99
N GLN A 343 31.24 2.26 -23.03
CA GLN A 343 31.13 0.93 -22.44
C GLN A 343 30.85 0.93 -20.91
N ASP A 344 29.89 0.10 -20.48
CA ASP A 344 29.75 -0.52 -19.14
C ASP A 344 29.16 0.23 -17.93
N ASP A 345 28.55 1.41 -18.08
CA ASP A 345 27.85 2.07 -16.95
C ASP A 345 26.40 1.57 -16.69
N VAL A 346 26.13 0.28 -16.95
CA VAL A 346 24.78 -0.28 -16.74
C VAL A 346 24.42 -0.30 -15.25
N GLU A 347 25.41 -0.52 -14.40
CA GLU A 347 25.26 -0.49 -12.94
C GLU A 347 24.86 0.89 -12.43
N PHE A 348 25.45 1.97 -12.97
CA PHE A 348 25.13 3.35 -12.61
C PHE A 348 23.68 3.72 -12.92
N VAL A 349 23.03 3.04 -13.86
CA VAL A 349 21.61 3.25 -14.16
C VAL A 349 20.71 2.37 -13.28
N VAL A 350 21.07 1.10 -13.12
CA VAL A 350 20.23 0.11 -12.44
C VAL A 350 20.19 0.33 -10.93
N ALA A 351 21.33 0.68 -10.31
CA ALA A 351 21.40 0.84 -8.85
C ALA A 351 20.53 2.00 -8.31
N PRO A 352 20.59 3.24 -8.85
CA PRO A 352 19.70 4.32 -8.42
C PRO A 352 18.24 4.01 -8.70
N MET A 353 17.94 3.33 -9.81
CA MET A 353 16.57 2.92 -10.13
C MET A 353 16.01 1.96 -9.06
N LEU A 354 16.77 0.92 -8.72
CA LEU A 354 16.40 -0.03 -7.66
C LEU A 354 16.25 0.64 -6.30
N LEU A 355 17.08 1.65 -6.01
CA LEU A 355 16.99 2.43 -4.77
C LEU A 355 15.69 3.25 -4.75
N VAL A 356 15.37 3.96 -5.82
CA VAL A 356 14.12 4.74 -5.93
C VAL A 356 12.89 3.85 -5.76
N TRP A 357 12.88 2.69 -6.45
CA TRP A 357 11.77 1.74 -6.37
C TRP A 357 11.65 1.08 -5.00
N GLY A 358 12.78 0.59 -4.48
CA GLY A 358 12.85 -0.11 -3.20
C GLY A 358 12.50 0.77 -2.00
N ASN A 359 12.96 2.02 -2.01
CA ASN A 359 12.91 2.87 -0.83
C ASN A 359 11.79 3.90 -0.85
N TYR A 360 11.27 4.28 -2.01
CA TYR A 360 10.21 5.29 -2.10
C TYR A 360 8.91 4.73 -2.64
N ILE A 361 8.95 4.05 -3.80
CA ILE A 361 7.72 3.60 -4.47
C ILE A 361 7.07 2.45 -3.71
N LEU A 362 7.83 1.41 -3.35
CA LEU A 362 7.28 0.25 -2.64
C LEU A 362 6.65 0.64 -1.28
N PRO A 363 7.32 1.40 -0.38
CA PRO A 363 6.70 1.83 0.88
C PRO A 363 5.38 2.60 0.70
N VAL A 364 5.25 3.44 -0.33
CA VAL A 364 3.99 4.14 -0.63
C VAL A 364 2.88 3.16 -1.02
N ILE A 365 3.18 2.20 -1.89
CA ILE A 365 2.22 1.17 -2.33
C ILE A 365 1.78 0.31 -1.15
N PHE A 366 2.73 -0.10 -0.31
CA PHE A 366 2.45 -0.92 0.87
C PHE A 366 1.68 -0.14 1.96
N GLY A 367 1.98 1.15 2.18
CA GLY A 367 1.21 2.01 3.09
C GLY A 367 -0.23 2.21 2.63
N PHE A 368 -0.46 2.46 1.35
CA PHE A 368 -1.80 2.50 0.78
C PHE A 368 -2.53 1.16 0.95
N LEU A 369 -1.85 0.03 0.70
CA LEU A 369 -2.42 -1.29 0.86
C LEU A 369 -2.84 -1.57 2.32
N GLY A 370 -1.99 -1.21 3.29
CA GLY A 370 -2.30 -1.32 4.71
C GLY A 370 -3.58 -0.56 5.08
N ALA A 371 -3.69 0.69 4.62
CA ALA A 371 -4.89 1.50 4.85
C ALA A 371 -6.13 0.93 4.15
N ALA A 372 -6.00 0.41 2.92
CA ALA A 372 -7.09 -0.23 2.21
C ALA A 372 -7.62 -1.46 2.95
N ILE A 373 -6.74 -2.32 3.45
CA ILE A 373 -7.14 -3.49 4.24
C ILE A 373 -7.84 -3.05 5.53
N PHE A 374 -7.32 -2.05 6.24
CA PHE A 374 -8.00 -1.52 7.43
C PHE A 374 -9.43 -1.07 7.10
N VAL A 375 -9.61 -0.26 6.05
CA VAL A 375 -10.93 0.25 5.64
C VAL A 375 -11.90 -0.88 5.33
N ILE A 376 -11.42 -1.92 4.64
CA ILE A 376 -12.21 -3.11 4.33
C ILE A 376 -12.64 -3.84 5.62
N LEU A 377 -11.72 -4.02 6.57
CA LEU A 377 -12.03 -4.69 7.85
C LEU A 377 -12.97 -3.88 8.73
N ASP A 378 -12.76 -2.56 8.84
CA ASP A 378 -13.66 -1.64 9.57
C ASP A 378 -15.07 -1.68 8.97
N PHE A 379 -15.16 -1.66 7.64
CA PHE A 379 -16.42 -1.79 6.92
C PHE A 379 -17.14 -3.12 7.23
N PHE A 380 -16.43 -4.25 7.23
CA PHE A 380 -17.01 -5.54 7.61
C PHE A 380 -17.46 -5.57 9.07
N GLY A 381 -16.70 -4.95 9.98
CA GLY A 381 -17.08 -4.77 11.38
C GLY A 381 -18.39 -4.00 11.53
N LYS A 382 -18.48 -2.83 10.87
CA LYS A 382 -19.68 -1.97 10.87
C LYS A 382 -20.89 -2.63 10.23
N ILE A 383 -20.70 -3.41 9.17
CA ILE A 383 -21.76 -4.23 8.57
C ILE A 383 -22.30 -5.25 9.57
N ARG A 384 -21.42 -6.00 10.22
CA ARG A 384 -21.81 -7.05 11.17
C ARG A 384 -22.62 -6.47 12.32
N GLU A 385 -22.28 -5.26 12.74
CA GLU A 385 -22.97 -4.55 13.83
C GLU A 385 -24.15 -3.69 13.35
N SER A 386 -24.39 -3.58 12.04
CA SER A 386 -25.39 -2.69 11.42
C SER A 386 -25.27 -1.22 11.84
N ARG A 387 -24.03 -0.77 11.99
CA ARG A 387 -23.65 0.60 12.37
C ARG A 387 -23.13 1.43 11.21
N LEU A 388 -23.32 0.98 9.98
CA LEU A 388 -22.82 1.70 8.82
C LEU A 388 -23.57 3.04 8.68
N ASP A 389 -22.82 4.15 8.68
CA ASP A 389 -23.33 5.50 8.44
C ASP A 389 -22.91 5.96 7.03
N PRO A 390 -23.75 6.68 6.26
CA PRO A 390 -23.32 7.32 5.01
C PRO A 390 -22.04 8.17 5.13
N ARG A 391 -21.74 8.71 6.31
CA ARG A 391 -20.52 9.50 6.58
C ARG A 391 -19.23 8.67 6.58
N ASP A 392 -19.31 7.37 6.86
CA ASP A 392 -18.14 6.49 6.94
C ASP A 392 -17.40 6.38 5.61
N ASN A 393 -18.10 6.52 4.48
CA ASN A 393 -17.47 6.49 3.16
C ASN A 393 -16.45 7.62 2.98
N PHE A 394 -16.78 8.84 3.43
CA PHE A 394 -15.87 9.97 3.32
C PHE A 394 -14.64 9.82 4.23
N LEU A 395 -14.85 9.34 5.46
CA LEU A 395 -13.77 9.04 6.40
C LEU A 395 -12.83 7.94 5.87
N SER A 396 -13.39 6.94 5.17
CA SER A 396 -12.61 5.88 4.53
C SER A 396 -11.65 6.43 3.49
N TRP A 397 -12.10 7.37 2.64
CA TRP A 397 -11.23 8.03 1.65
C TRP A 397 -10.11 8.85 2.28
N ILE A 398 -10.42 9.62 3.33
CA ILE A 398 -9.39 10.36 4.08
C ILE A 398 -8.35 9.38 4.63
N ARG A 399 -8.78 8.24 5.18
CA ARG A 399 -7.89 7.21 5.72
C ARG A 399 -6.96 6.61 4.66
N LEU A 400 -7.46 6.38 3.45
CA LEU A 400 -6.63 5.90 2.33
C LEU A 400 -5.53 6.90 1.96
N VAL A 401 -5.87 8.20 1.88
CA VAL A 401 -4.91 9.26 1.58
C VAL A 401 -3.87 9.35 2.69
N LEU A 402 -4.31 9.31 3.96
CA LEU A 402 -3.40 9.31 5.11
C LEU A 402 -2.45 8.10 5.09
N GLY A 403 -2.92 6.92 4.71
CA GLY A 403 -2.07 5.73 4.53
C GLY A 403 -1.01 5.87 3.44
N LEU A 404 -1.31 6.57 2.36
CA LEU A 404 -0.35 6.89 1.30
C LEU A 404 0.72 7.86 1.84
N VAL A 405 0.30 8.89 2.57
CA VAL A 405 1.21 9.88 3.19
C VAL A 405 2.09 9.25 4.26
N THR A 406 1.56 8.36 5.10
CA THR A 406 2.40 7.64 6.07
C THR A 406 3.38 6.69 5.39
N GLY A 407 2.95 5.99 4.33
CA GLY A 407 3.84 5.16 3.53
C GLY A 407 4.98 5.94 2.86
N SER A 408 4.70 7.15 2.35
CA SER A 408 5.75 8.02 1.77
C SER A 408 6.72 8.54 2.82
N ALA A 409 6.22 8.96 3.99
CA ALA A 409 7.04 9.41 5.10
C ALA A 409 7.97 8.28 5.59
N VAL A 410 7.45 7.06 5.75
CA VAL A 410 8.27 5.89 6.10
C VAL A 410 9.34 5.63 5.04
N GLY A 411 8.99 5.66 3.75
CA GLY A 411 9.97 5.50 2.67
C GLY A 411 11.11 6.53 2.73
N LEU A 412 10.77 7.80 2.94
CA LEU A 412 11.74 8.90 3.04
C LEU A 412 12.69 8.73 4.24
N PHE A 413 12.16 8.43 5.43
CA PHE A 413 12.97 8.31 6.65
C PHE A 413 13.80 7.02 6.70
N PHE A 414 13.32 5.92 6.12
CA PHE A 414 14.08 4.68 6.06
C PHE A 414 15.13 4.69 4.93
N SER A 415 14.93 5.45 3.85
CA SER A 415 15.91 5.54 2.75
C SER A 415 17.23 6.21 3.15
N THR A 416 17.25 7.02 4.21
CA THR A 416 18.44 7.74 4.68
C THR A 416 19.39 6.89 5.51
N TYR A 417 18.96 5.71 5.97
CA TYR A 417 19.83 4.77 6.70
C TYR A 417 20.33 3.69 5.74
N GLY A 418 21.38 4.00 4.97
CA GLY A 418 22.26 2.96 4.45
C GLY A 418 22.89 2.16 5.60
N PRO A 419 23.51 0.99 5.36
CA PRO A 419 24.15 0.23 6.42
C PRO A 419 25.34 1.02 6.97
N SER A 420 25.11 1.78 8.04
CA SER A 420 26.18 2.38 8.84
C SER A 420 26.47 1.46 10.02
N PRO A 421 27.75 1.18 10.31
CA PRO A 421 28.13 0.40 11.47
C PRO A 421 27.72 1.18 12.72
N SER A 422 27.21 0.48 13.73
CA SER A 422 27.02 0.98 15.10
C SER A 422 26.09 2.20 15.27
N ALA A 423 24.77 1.97 15.27
CA ALA A 423 23.81 2.85 15.94
C ALA A 423 23.28 2.16 17.21
N THR A 424 23.95 2.40 18.34
CA THR A 424 23.55 1.96 19.68
C THR A 424 22.42 2.87 20.19
N GLY A 425 21.18 2.40 20.13
CA GLY A 425 20.02 3.06 20.73
C GLY A 425 18.78 2.17 20.71
N ALA A 426 17.89 2.32 21.69
CA ALA A 426 16.72 1.44 21.89
C ALA A 426 15.74 1.35 20.70
N ALA A 427 15.79 2.31 19.76
CA ALA A 427 15.04 2.26 18.50
C ALA A 427 15.72 1.39 17.42
N ALA A 428 17.02 1.15 17.53
CA ALA A 428 17.79 0.24 16.68
C ALA A 428 17.63 -1.24 17.10
N ASP A 429 17.36 -1.51 18.39
CA ASP A 429 17.12 -2.87 18.89
C ASP A 429 15.77 -3.45 18.46
N LEU A 430 14.76 -2.59 18.26
CA LEU A 430 13.47 -3.02 17.71
C LEU A 430 13.51 -3.21 16.19
N THR A 431 14.28 -2.39 15.46
CA THR A 431 14.46 -2.52 14.00
C THR A 431 15.47 -3.61 13.60
N GLY A 432 16.38 -3.97 14.51
CA GLY A 432 17.32 -5.08 14.36
C GLY A 432 16.72 -6.46 14.66
N SER A 433 15.78 -6.58 15.62
CA SER A 433 15.19 -7.89 15.99
C SER A 433 13.90 -8.25 15.25
N LEU A 434 13.21 -7.24 14.68
CA LEU A 434 12.14 -7.41 13.70
C LEU A 434 12.63 -6.84 12.37
N THR A 435 13.35 -7.63 11.57
CA THR A 435 13.80 -7.26 10.22
C THR A 435 12.62 -7.16 9.24
N LEU A 436 11.56 -6.41 9.58
CA LEU A 436 10.58 -5.96 8.61
C LEU A 436 11.29 -4.98 7.68
N SER A 437 11.26 -5.27 6.37
CA SER A 437 11.69 -4.32 5.36
C SER A 437 10.95 -2.99 5.54
N ALA A 438 11.54 -1.87 5.11
CA ALA A 438 10.88 -0.55 5.17
C ALA A 438 9.45 -0.58 4.61
N SER A 439 9.21 -1.40 3.59
CA SER A 439 7.88 -1.67 3.02
C SER A 439 6.90 -2.34 3.99
N GLY A 440 7.37 -3.28 4.82
CA GLY A 440 6.57 -3.91 5.86
C GLY A 440 6.20 -2.94 6.99
N VAL A 441 7.13 -2.08 7.40
CA VAL A 441 6.85 -1.00 8.36
C VAL A 441 5.84 -0.02 7.77
N ALA A 442 5.99 0.36 6.49
CA ALA A 442 5.06 1.23 5.81
C ALA A 442 3.65 0.63 5.72
N PHE A 443 3.54 -0.69 5.46
CA PHE A 443 2.27 -1.41 5.51
C PHE A 443 1.60 -1.31 6.88
N LEU A 444 2.33 -1.60 7.95
CA LEU A 444 1.81 -1.50 9.31
C LEU A 444 1.42 -0.06 9.68
N ALA A 445 2.21 0.92 9.26
CA ALA A 445 1.92 2.34 9.46
C ALA A 445 0.66 2.78 8.70
N GLY A 446 0.43 2.25 7.50
CA GLY A 446 -0.81 2.47 6.75
C GLY A 446 -2.02 1.81 7.39
N PHE A 447 -1.87 0.57 7.86
CA PHE A 447 -2.93 -0.17 8.56
C PHE A 447 -3.32 0.50 9.88
N GLY A 448 -2.32 0.89 10.67
CA GLY A 448 -2.46 1.54 11.97
C GLY A 448 -2.33 3.07 11.92
N VAL A 449 -2.84 3.72 10.87
CA VAL A 449 -2.61 5.15 10.61
C VAL A 449 -2.96 6.04 11.82
N GLU A 450 -4.04 5.74 12.55
CA GLU A 450 -4.42 6.46 13.77
C GLU A 450 -3.37 6.32 14.89
N GLY A 451 -2.77 5.14 15.03
CA GLY A 451 -1.69 4.92 15.99
C GLY A 451 -0.44 5.74 15.65
N VAL A 452 -0.12 5.87 14.36
CA VAL A 452 1.02 6.68 13.90
C VAL A 452 0.79 8.16 14.20
N PHE A 453 -0.40 8.69 13.90
CA PHE A 453 -0.70 10.10 14.17
C PHE A 453 -0.80 10.42 15.66
N THR A 454 -1.41 9.55 16.47
CA THR A 454 -1.44 9.74 17.92
C THR A 454 -0.04 9.69 18.54
N MET A 455 0.84 8.82 18.02
CA MET A 455 2.25 8.81 18.39
C MET A 455 2.94 10.13 18.00
N LEU A 456 2.77 10.62 16.77
CA LEU A 456 3.36 11.89 16.32
C LEU A 456 2.84 13.09 17.14
N GLU A 457 1.55 13.16 17.43
CA GLU A 457 0.96 14.18 18.30
C GLU A 457 1.58 14.13 19.69
N SER A 458 1.79 12.94 20.26
CA SER A 458 2.44 12.79 21.56
C SER A 458 3.90 13.25 21.55
N LEU A 459 4.63 13.01 20.45
CA LEU A 459 6.02 13.47 20.28
C LEU A 459 6.10 14.98 20.11
N VAL A 460 5.24 15.56 19.26
CA VAL A 460 5.11 17.01 19.09
C VAL A 460 4.78 17.66 20.44
N GLY A 461 3.84 17.11 21.19
CA GLY A 461 3.49 17.58 22.53
C GLY A 461 4.66 17.53 23.51
N ARG A 462 5.51 16.50 23.46
CA ARG A 462 6.70 16.40 24.33
C ARG A 462 7.81 17.37 23.94
N VAL A 463 8.12 17.47 22.65
CA VAL A 463 9.21 18.29 22.11
C VAL A 463 8.89 19.78 22.24
N PHE A 464 7.66 20.18 21.92
CA PHE A 464 7.26 21.58 21.89
C PHE A 464 6.50 22.02 23.15
N GLY A 465 5.87 21.10 23.90
CA GLY A 465 5.10 21.42 25.10
C GLY A 465 5.91 21.55 26.40
N SER A 466 7.22 21.31 26.37
CA SER A 466 8.08 21.36 27.57
C SER A 466 8.55 22.77 27.99
N GLN A 467 8.06 23.85 27.36
CA GLN A 467 8.49 25.22 27.70
C GLN A 467 7.53 26.03 28.58
N GLU A 468 6.34 25.53 28.93
CA GLU A 468 5.33 26.32 29.65
C GLU A 468 5.23 25.97 31.16
N SER A 469 6.35 25.58 31.78
CA SER A 469 6.41 25.38 33.24
C SER A 469 7.75 25.82 33.83
N ALA A 470 8.07 27.09 33.61
CA ALA A 470 8.99 27.85 34.47
C ALA A 470 8.39 29.24 34.75
N GLY A 471 7.11 29.28 35.15
CA GLY A 471 6.47 30.46 35.72
C GLY A 471 6.77 30.50 37.23
N PRO A 472 7.30 31.62 37.77
CA PRO A 472 7.79 31.68 39.14
C PRO A 472 6.65 31.49 40.14
N SER A 473 6.87 30.58 41.09
CA SER A 473 6.06 30.42 42.30
C SER A 473 5.85 31.78 42.95
N ARG A 474 4.61 32.29 42.89
CA ARG A 474 4.16 33.41 43.72
C ARG A 474 4.22 32.93 45.18
N PRO A 475 5.05 33.54 46.05
CA PRO A 475 4.98 33.28 47.46
C PRO A 475 3.67 33.82 48.03
N LEU A 476 3.14 33.08 49.00
CA LEU A 476 1.91 33.31 49.77
C LEU A 476 1.84 34.69 50.41
#